data_AF-A0A7J4T459-F1
#
_entry.id   AF-A0A7J4T459-F1
#
_cell.length_a   1.000
_cell.length_b   1.000
_cell.length_c   1.000
_cell.angle_alpha   90.00
_cell.angle_beta   90.00
_cell.angle_gamma   90.00
#
_symmetry.space_group_name_H-M   'P 1'
#
loop_
_entity.id
_entity.type
_entity.pdbx_description
1 polymer ?
#
loop_
_entity_poly.entity_id
_entity_poly.type
_entity_poly.pdbx_seq_one_letter_code
_entity_poly.pdbx_strand_id
1 'polypeptide(L)'
;MELEDTNPWPRRIILVGAGFFIIASIAWLSNADNINQVFDPRESATQQTNGDGIHNIVLGEGCWTITSIGQIENLNVSVFEIEGSSLGDEITESCRTDFEPQSIDDTEFVIIKKVKIAQLANVSIDVSCDAPCDGLVLYFNSDTQFYEDLIQPSFIFMISFCCLGIIMMPLGGVLMLMNRAKQQPVNLIQPQDDMVHDPSTMNTTDELYKLIRQTVEEAESKEKQNIPPPFAGQGQTDVINTMVEPITSEQESFNQEKTSENSLKPPDDAWKKWDGG
;
A
#
# COMPACT_ATOMS: atom_id res chain seq x y z
N MET A 1 -45.15 0.03 15.51
CA MET A 1 -44.04 0.09 14.54
C MET A 1 -43.31 1.39 14.80
N GLU A 2 -42.44 1.37 15.80
CA GLU A 2 -41.61 2.53 16.13
C GLU A 2 -40.47 2.62 15.13
N LEU A 3 -40.08 3.85 14.78
CA LEU A 3 -38.88 4.08 13.99
C LEU A 3 -37.68 3.86 14.90
N GLU A 4 -37.04 2.72 14.74
CA GLU A 4 -35.79 2.38 15.41
C GLU A 4 -34.76 3.50 15.14
N ASP A 5 -34.37 4.24 16.18
CA ASP A 5 -33.67 5.53 16.06
C ASP A 5 -32.16 5.32 15.81
N THR A 6 -31.86 4.63 14.71
CA THR A 6 -30.51 4.33 14.25
C THR A 6 -29.77 5.64 13.98
N ASN A 7 -28.61 5.84 14.61
CA ASN A 7 -27.79 7.03 14.41
C ASN A 7 -27.56 7.26 12.89
N PRO A 8 -28.03 8.39 12.32
CA PRO A 8 -28.06 8.60 10.87
C PRO A 8 -26.70 9.01 10.28
N TRP A 9 -25.69 9.32 11.09
CA TRP A 9 -24.40 9.81 10.62
C TRP A 9 -23.65 8.88 9.65
N PRO A 10 -23.58 7.54 9.85
CA PRO A 10 -22.91 6.65 8.91
C PRO A 10 -23.55 6.71 7.51
N ARG A 11 -24.88 6.73 7.44
CA ARG A 11 -25.62 6.86 6.17
C ARG A 11 -25.36 8.22 5.50
N ARG A 12 -25.26 9.30 6.28
CA ARG A 12 -24.88 10.64 5.77
C ARG A 12 -23.45 10.65 5.22
N ILE A 13 -22.50 10.03 5.91
CA ILE A 13 -21.09 9.93 5.48
C ILE A 13 -20.98 9.16 4.15
N ILE A 14 -21.67 8.02 4.02
CA ILE A 14 -21.72 7.27 2.74
C ILE A 14 -22.28 8.13 1.61
N LEU A 15 -23.39 8.84 1.83
CA LEU A 15 -24.01 9.69 0.81
C LEU A 15 -23.12 10.88 0.40
N VAL A 16 -22.41 11.49 1.34
CA VAL A 16 -21.44 12.57 1.06
C VAL A 16 -20.24 12.03 0.29
N GLY A 17 -19.68 10.88 0.70
CA GLY A 17 -18.57 10.24 -0.01
C GLY A 17 -18.94 9.84 -1.44
N ALA A 18 -20.12 9.26 -1.63
CA ALA A 18 -20.66 8.96 -2.97
C ALA A 18 -20.85 10.23 -3.81
N GLY A 19 -21.35 11.33 -3.20
CA GLY A 19 -21.48 12.63 -3.85
C GLY A 19 -20.14 13.18 -4.34
N PHE A 20 -19.10 13.17 -3.49
CA PHE A 20 -17.76 13.61 -3.88
C PHE A 20 -17.15 12.73 -4.96
N PHE A 21 -17.29 11.40 -4.88
CA PHE A 21 -16.80 10.49 -5.92
C PHE A 21 -17.48 10.71 -7.28
N ILE A 22 -18.80 10.95 -7.30
CA ILE A 22 -19.54 11.28 -8.53
C ILE A 22 -19.10 12.63 -9.11
N ILE A 23 -18.93 13.66 -8.26
CA ILE A 23 -18.44 14.98 -8.69
C ILE A 23 -17.03 14.87 -9.27
N ALA A 24 -16.12 14.12 -8.62
CA ALA A 24 -14.78 13.89 -9.11
C ALA A 24 -14.76 13.10 -10.44
N SER A 25 -15.62 12.09 -10.58
CA SER A 25 -15.75 11.31 -11.82
C SER A 25 -16.20 12.18 -12.99
N ILE A 26 -17.19 13.06 -12.77
CA ILE A 26 -17.66 14.01 -13.79
C ILE A 26 -16.55 15.02 -14.13
N ALA A 27 -15.84 15.55 -13.12
CA ALA A 27 -14.75 16.50 -13.33
C ALA A 27 -13.56 15.88 -14.08
N TRP A 28 -13.23 14.61 -13.82
CA TRP A 28 -12.20 13.87 -14.54
C TRP A 28 -12.58 13.70 -16.02
N LEU A 29 -13.81 13.24 -16.29
CA LEU A 29 -14.32 13.08 -17.67
C LEU A 29 -14.41 14.41 -18.42
N SER A 30 -14.69 15.53 -17.74
CA SER A 30 -14.72 16.86 -18.35
C SER A 30 -13.34 17.52 -18.53
N ASN A 31 -12.27 16.89 -18.04
CA ASN A 31 -10.89 17.37 -18.16
C ASN A 31 -9.95 16.32 -18.79
N ALA A 32 -10.49 15.25 -19.40
CA ALA A 32 -9.69 14.16 -19.97
C ALA A 32 -8.61 14.66 -20.94
N ASP A 33 -8.95 15.62 -21.81
CA ASP A 33 -8.01 16.23 -22.76
C ASP A 33 -6.89 17.01 -22.04
N ASN A 34 -7.20 17.71 -20.94
CA ASN A 34 -6.22 18.45 -20.14
C ASN A 34 -5.31 17.51 -19.36
N ILE A 35 -5.85 16.37 -18.89
CA ILE A 35 -5.07 15.32 -18.25
C ILE A 35 -4.11 14.70 -19.29
N ASN A 36 -4.60 14.37 -20.49
CA ASN A 36 -3.76 13.85 -21.57
C ASN A 36 -2.61 14.80 -21.95
N GLN A 37 -2.91 16.10 -22.12
CA GLN A 37 -1.90 17.12 -22.44
C GLN A 37 -0.71 17.16 -21.46
N VAL A 38 -0.90 16.80 -20.19
CA VAL A 38 0.18 16.80 -19.18
C VAL A 38 1.08 15.54 -19.31
N PHE A 39 0.48 14.38 -19.60
CA PHE A 39 1.22 13.10 -19.67
C PHE A 39 1.76 12.76 -21.08
N ASP A 40 1.21 13.34 -22.13
CA ASP A 40 1.59 13.10 -23.53
C ASP A 40 2.81 13.97 -23.91
N PRO A 41 4.01 13.38 -24.14
CA PRO A 41 5.21 14.15 -24.45
C PRO A 41 5.09 15.04 -25.69
N ARG A 42 4.16 14.74 -26.61
CA ARG A 42 3.94 15.55 -27.83
C ARG A 42 3.38 16.94 -27.49
N GLU A 43 2.63 17.05 -26.40
CA GLU A 43 2.01 18.28 -25.90
C GLU A 43 2.79 18.87 -24.70
N SER A 44 3.29 18.05 -23.76
CA SER A 44 3.97 18.53 -22.54
C SER A 44 5.49 18.74 -22.64
N ALA A 45 6.13 18.45 -23.78
CA ALA A 45 7.57 18.65 -23.92
C ALA A 45 7.96 20.13 -24.03
N THR A 46 8.84 20.57 -23.13
CA THR A 46 9.36 21.94 -23.09
C THR A 46 10.35 22.24 -24.22
N GLN A 47 11.03 21.21 -24.74
CA GLN A 47 11.90 21.26 -25.92
C GLN A 47 11.71 19.99 -26.76
N GLN A 48 11.98 20.08 -28.07
CA GLN A 48 11.95 18.93 -28.98
C GLN A 48 13.13 18.99 -29.96
N THR A 49 13.75 17.85 -30.28
CA THR A 49 14.78 17.73 -31.34
C THR A 49 14.43 16.62 -32.33
N ASN A 50 14.93 16.70 -33.56
CA ASN A 50 14.47 15.87 -34.68
C ASN A 50 15.66 15.35 -35.50
N GLY A 51 15.65 14.05 -35.82
CA GLY A 51 16.70 13.39 -36.63
C GLY A 51 17.96 13.04 -35.85
N ASP A 52 19.07 12.90 -36.59
CA ASP A 52 20.40 12.53 -36.09
C ASP A 52 21.37 13.72 -36.00
N GLY A 53 22.46 13.52 -35.26
CA GLY A 53 23.54 14.49 -35.08
C GLY A 53 23.39 15.38 -33.86
N ILE A 54 23.98 16.58 -33.93
CA ILE A 54 24.18 17.45 -32.77
C ILE A 54 23.14 18.59 -32.74
N HIS A 55 22.39 18.67 -31.64
CA HIS A 55 21.38 19.70 -31.38
C HIS A 55 21.71 20.49 -30.11
N ASN A 56 21.90 21.80 -30.25
CA ASN A 56 22.11 22.69 -29.11
C ASN A 56 20.76 23.23 -28.61
N ILE A 57 20.40 22.92 -27.37
CA ILE A 57 19.16 23.40 -26.71
C ILE A 57 19.49 24.03 -25.35
N VAL A 58 18.54 24.79 -24.80
CA VAL A 58 18.66 25.37 -23.45
C VAL A 58 17.76 24.60 -22.51
N LEU A 59 18.33 24.07 -21.42
CA LEU A 59 17.59 23.37 -20.37
C LEU A 59 17.70 24.15 -19.04
N GLY A 60 16.56 24.29 -18.37
CA GLY A 60 16.48 24.84 -17.01
C GLY A 60 17.01 23.87 -15.95
N GLU A 61 17.29 24.40 -14.77
CA GLU A 61 17.56 23.61 -13.57
C GLU A 61 16.41 22.62 -13.29
N GLY A 62 16.73 21.37 -12.98
CA GLY A 62 15.75 20.32 -12.68
C GLY A 62 16.08 18.95 -13.26
N CYS A 63 15.11 18.05 -13.25
CA CYS A 63 15.19 16.72 -13.83
C CYS A 63 14.47 16.67 -15.18
N TRP A 64 15.15 16.12 -16.17
CA TRP A 64 14.67 16.05 -17.55
C TRP A 64 14.52 14.59 -17.98
N THR A 65 13.34 14.24 -18.47
CA THR A 65 13.09 12.96 -19.16
C THR A 65 13.16 13.18 -20.66
N ILE A 66 13.98 12.36 -21.34
CA ILE A 66 14.07 12.32 -22.80
C ILE A 66 13.31 11.09 -23.28
N THR A 67 12.30 11.28 -24.12
CA THR A 67 11.45 10.20 -24.66
C THR A 67 11.39 10.24 -26.19
N SER A 68 11.16 9.07 -26.80
CA SER A 68 10.81 8.92 -28.23
C SER A 68 9.50 8.16 -28.38
N ILE A 69 8.87 8.29 -29.55
CA ILE A 69 7.76 7.43 -29.96
C ILE A 69 8.34 6.12 -30.49
N GLY A 70 7.93 4.99 -29.89
CA GLY A 70 8.43 3.66 -30.22
C GLY A 70 9.90 3.41 -29.87
N GLN A 71 10.32 2.16 -30.05
CA GLN A 71 11.71 1.72 -29.89
C GLN A 71 12.48 1.83 -31.21
N ILE A 72 13.64 2.47 -31.18
CA ILE A 72 14.60 2.52 -32.29
C ILE A 72 15.81 1.68 -31.92
N GLU A 73 16.21 0.77 -32.81
CA GLU A 73 17.39 -0.08 -32.59
C GLU A 73 18.68 0.76 -32.60
N ASN A 74 19.55 0.50 -31.62
CA ASN A 74 20.87 1.14 -31.46
C ASN A 74 20.87 2.68 -31.41
N LEU A 75 19.77 3.30 -30.99
CA LEU A 75 19.73 4.73 -30.65
C LEU A 75 20.58 5.01 -29.40
N ASN A 76 21.63 5.83 -29.56
CA ASN A 76 22.39 6.41 -28.45
C ASN A 76 22.15 7.92 -28.38
N VAL A 77 21.89 8.43 -27.18
CA VAL A 77 21.72 9.87 -26.91
C VAL A 77 22.67 10.28 -25.79
N SER A 78 23.63 11.13 -26.11
CA SER A 78 24.53 11.75 -25.13
C SER A 78 24.20 13.23 -24.94
N VAL A 79 24.44 13.75 -23.73
CA VAL A 79 24.04 15.10 -23.33
C VAL A 79 25.25 15.76 -22.69
N PHE A 80 25.76 16.82 -23.29
CA PHE A 80 26.97 17.52 -22.85
C PHE A 80 26.63 18.94 -22.43
N GLU A 81 27.24 19.45 -21.34
CA GLU A 81 27.14 20.87 -21.00
C GLU A 81 28.00 21.71 -21.96
N ILE A 82 27.56 22.92 -22.34
CA ILE A 82 28.32 23.82 -23.21
C ILE A 82 28.95 24.93 -22.37
N GLU A 83 30.21 24.73 -21.98
CA GLU A 83 31.00 25.76 -21.29
C GLU A 83 31.46 26.85 -22.28
N GLY A 84 30.60 27.85 -22.45
CA GLY A 84 30.86 29.10 -23.17
C GLY A 84 30.96 28.99 -24.68
N SER A 85 32.01 28.34 -25.19
CA SER A 85 32.24 28.11 -26.63
C SER A 85 32.88 26.75 -26.94
N SER A 86 32.95 25.88 -25.93
CA SER A 86 33.47 24.52 -26.01
C SER A 86 32.43 23.53 -25.50
N LEU A 87 32.48 22.30 -26.03
CA LEU A 87 31.80 21.16 -25.43
C LEU A 87 32.50 20.83 -24.10
N GLY A 88 31.74 20.74 -23.02
CA GLY A 88 32.19 20.28 -21.71
C GLY A 88 32.01 18.76 -21.54
N ASP A 89 31.93 18.31 -20.30
CA ASP A 89 31.76 16.90 -19.95
C ASP A 89 30.33 16.38 -20.25
N GLU A 90 30.17 15.05 -20.35
CA GLU A 90 28.85 14.43 -20.49
C GLU A 90 28.09 14.43 -19.15
N ILE A 91 26.85 14.92 -19.18
CA ILE A 91 25.88 14.89 -18.09
C ILE A 91 25.38 13.46 -17.91
N THR A 92 26.15 12.69 -17.14
CA THR A 92 25.85 11.30 -16.76
C THR A 92 25.05 11.17 -15.46
N GLU A 93 24.81 12.27 -14.74
CA GLU A 93 23.95 12.26 -13.54
C GLU A 93 22.47 12.05 -13.95
N SER A 94 21.95 10.87 -13.63
CA SER A 94 20.52 10.56 -13.74
C SER A 94 19.80 10.87 -12.43
N CYS A 95 18.49 11.15 -12.50
CA CYS A 95 17.69 11.47 -11.32
C CYS A 95 16.27 10.90 -11.39
N ARG A 96 15.62 10.83 -10.22
CA ARG A 96 14.28 10.27 -10.06
C ARG A 96 13.21 11.35 -10.25
N THR A 97 12.66 11.42 -11.45
CA THR A 97 11.39 12.10 -11.73
C THR A 97 10.27 11.09 -11.88
N ASP A 98 9.13 11.42 -11.29
CA ASP A 98 7.90 10.63 -11.28
C ASP A 98 7.07 10.82 -12.58
N PHE A 99 7.60 11.56 -13.56
CA PHE A 99 7.06 11.62 -14.93
C PHE A 99 7.20 10.26 -15.64
N GLU A 100 6.07 9.77 -16.14
CA GLU A 100 5.90 8.56 -16.94
C GLU A 100 4.99 8.92 -18.14
N PRO A 101 5.47 8.76 -19.39
CA PRO A 101 4.76 9.26 -20.58
C PRO A 101 3.56 8.38 -20.94
N GLN A 102 2.42 8.99 -21.24
CA GLN A 102 1.18 8.29 -21.61
C GLN A 102 0.37 9.09 -22.63
N SER A 103 -0.38 8.41 -23.51
CA SER A 103 -1.40 9.05 -24.35
C SER A 103 -2.64 8.20 -24.54
N ILE A 104 -3.77 8.86 -24.78
CA ILE A 104 -5.10 8.29 -25.01
C ILE A 104 -5.27 7.64 -26.40
N ASP A 105 -4.30 7.80 -27.30
CA ASP A 105 -4.29 7.19 -28.64
C ASP A 105 -3.48 5.88 -28.74
N ASP A 106 -3.12 5.30 -27.59
CA ASP A 106 -2.27 4.11 -27.43
C ASP A 106 -0.86 4.26 -28.04
N THR A 107 -0.35 5.49 -28.24
CA THR A 107 1.05 5.73 -28.64
C THR A 107 2.03 5.25 -27.55
N GLU A 108 2.88 4.29 -27.89
CA GLU A 108 3.96 3.82 -27.00
C GLU A 108 5.14 4.79 -27.00
N PHE A 109 5.51 5.28 -25.82
CA PHE A 109 6.66 6.16 -25.61
C PHE A 109 7.77 5.43 -24.84
N VAL A 110 8.99 5.51 -25.36
CA VAL A 110 10.17 4.90 -24.73
C VAL A 110 11.00 6.00 -24.05
N ILE A 111 11.30 5.82 -22.75
CA ILE A 111 12.23 6.68 -22.02
C ILE A 111 13.66 6.27 -22.39
N ILE A 112 14.39 7.16 -23.08
CA ILE A 112 15.76 6.91 -23.53
C ILE A 112 16.77 7.25 -22.43
N LYS A 113 16.60 8.42 -21.80
CA LYS A 113 17.49 8.93 -20.74
C LYS A 113 16.71 9.80 -19.76
N LYS A 114 17.11 9.75 -18.48
CA LYS A 114 16.74 10.76 -17.47
C LYS A 114 18.03 11.45 -17.04
N VAL A 115 18.11 12.78 -17.16
CA VAL A 115 19.31 13.59 -16.87
C VAL A 115 18.99 14.71 -15.90
N LYS A 116 19.95 15.09 -15.05
CA LYS A 116 19.84 16.16 -14.07
C LYS A 116 20.64 17.38 -14.50
N ILE A 117 19.99 18.54 -14.53
CA ILE A 117 20.58 19.83 -14.90
C ILE A 117 20.67 20.68 -13.62
N ALA A 118 21.89 21.03 -13.21
CA ALA A 118 22.16 21.63 -11.90
C ALA A 118 21.94 23.16 -11.84
N GLN A 119 21.85 23.81 -13.00
CA GLN A 119 21.61 25.24 -13.19
C GLN A 119 21.14 25.46 -14.64
N LEU A 120 20.53 26.61 -14.97
CA LEU A 120 20.17 26.96 -16.35
C LEU A 120 21.40 26.87 -17.27
N ALA A 121 21.39 25.92 -18.21
CA ALA A 121 22.54 25.59 -19.04
C ALA A 121 22.18 25.47 -20.52
N ASN A 122 23.15 25.83 -21.37
CA ASN A 122 23.14 25.43 -22.78
C ASN A 122 23.69 24.00 -22.83
N VAL A 123 22.98 23.07 -23.47
CA VAL A 123 23.43 21.68 -23.63
C VAL A 123 23.47 21.29 -25.10
N SER A 124 24.42 20.43 -25.42
CA SER A 124 24.58 19.78 -26.72
C SER A 124 24.07 18.35 -26.60
N ILE A 125 22.95 18.06 -27.27
CA ILE A 125 22.44 16.70 -27.43
C ILE A 125 23.16 16.11 -28.65
N ASP A 126 23.87 14.99 -28.47
CA ASP A 126 24.44 14.20 -29.56
C ASP A 126 23.58 12.95 -29.77
N VAL A 127 22.98 12.82 -30.95
CA VAL A 127 22.04 11.76 -31.31
C VAL A 127 22.71 10.87 -32.37
N SER A 128 23.04 9.65 -32.00
CA SER A 128 23.77 8.71 -32.85
C SER A 128 22.94 7.44 -33.09
N CYS A 129 22.85 7.03 -34.35
CA CYS A 129 22.06 5.88 -34.80
C CYS A 129 22.85 5.05 -35.81
N ASP A 130 22.90 3.73 -35.66
CA ASP A 130 23.55 2.82 -36.63
C ASP A 130 22.80 2.74 -37.98
N ALA A 131 21.51 3.08 -37.97
CA ALA A 131 20.61 3.17 -39.12
C ALA A 131 20.04 4.59 -39.22
N PRO A 132 19.56 5.05 -40.39
CA PRO A 132 18.99 6.39 -40.52
C PRO A 132 17.79 6.55 -39.58
N CYS A 133 17.87 7.55 -38.69
CA CYS A 133 16.83 7.89 -37.71
C CYS A 133 15.69 8.71 -38.35
N ASP A 134 15.19 8.22 -39.50
CA ASP A 134 14.09 8.82 -40.27
C ASP A 134 12.81 8.90 -39.42
N GLY A 135 12.42 10.13 -39.07
CA GLY A 135 11.23 10.38 -38.23
C GLY A 135 11.47 10.28 -36.72
N LEU A 136 12.72 10.14 -36.25
CA LEU A 136 13.03 10.29 -34.82
C LEU A 136 12.69 11.71 -34.35
N VAL A 137 11.85 11.79 -33.32
CA VAL A 137 11.65 12.98 -32.50
C VAL A 137 11.98 12.64 -31.05
N LEU A 138 12.79 13.49 -30.42
CA LEU A 138 13.11 13.44 -28.99
C LEU A 138 12.31 14.53 -28.27
N TYR A 139 11.52 14.12 -27.29
CA TYR A 139 10.69 14.97 -26.45
C TYR A 139 11.35 15.14 -25.08
N PHE A 140 11.51 16.40 -24.64
CA PHE A 140 12.21 16.75 -23.40
C PHE A 140 11.20 17.32 -22.38
N ASN A 141 10.88 16.53 -21.36
CA ASN A 141 9.92 16.89 -20.31
C ASN A 141 10.65 17.24 -19.01
N SER A 142 10.43 18.45 -18.49
CA SER A 142 10.95 18.86 -17.17
C SER A 142 10.02 18.40 -16.05
N ASP A 143 10.59 17.91 -14.95
CA ASP A 143 9.84 17.62 -13.73
C ASP A 143 9.22 18.88 -13.10
N THR A 144 9.91 20.02 -13.17
CA THR A 144 9.41 21.31 -12.66
C THR A 144 8.07 21.69 -13.31
N GLN A 145 8.03 21.71 -14.64
CA GLN A 145 6.81 21.99 -15.43
C GLN A 145 5.71 20.97 -15.12
N PHE A 146 6.04 19.68 -15.10
CA PHE A 146 5.10 18.60 -14.77
C PHE A 146 4.46 18.78 -13.38
N TYR A 147 5.24 19.17 -12.36
CA TYR A 147 4.69 19.49 -11.05
C TYR A 147 3.85 20.77 -11.05
N GLU A 148 4.24 21.83 -11.77
CA GLU A 148 3.42 23.05 -11.91
C GLU A 148 2.05 22.76 -12.54
N ASP A 149 1.98 21.84 -13.51
CA ASP A 149 0.74 21.43 -14.13
C ASP A 149 -0.13 20.53 -13.23
N LEU A 150 0.48 19.61 -12.46
CA LEU A 150 -0.26 18.78 -11.49
C LEU A 150 -0.81 19.58 -10.28
N ILE A 151 -0.20 20.72 -9.91
CA ILE A 151 -0.72 21.60 -8.86
C ILE A 151 -1.73 22.65 -9.36
N GLN A 152 -2.14 22.61 -10.63
CA GLN A 152 -3.22 23.46 -11.11
C GLN A 152 -4.52 23.19 -10.31
N PRO A 153 -5.36 24.22 -10.04
CA PRO A 153 -6.55 24.08 -9.20
C PRO A 153 -7.56 23.03 -9.68
N SER A 154 -7.60 22.75 -10.98
CA SER A 154 -8.36 21.68 -11.62
C SER A 154 -7.95 20.29 -11.08
N PHE A 155 -6.68 19.94 -11.20
CA PHE A 155 -6.13 18.65 -10.73
C PHE A 155 -6.26 18.50 -9.22
N ILE A 156 -5.93 19.55 -8.45
CA ILE A 156 -6.09 19.54 -6.98
C ILE A 156 -7.55 19.26 -6.60
N PHE A 157 -8.52 19.89 -7.26
CA PHE A 157 -9.95 19.66 -6.99
C PHE A 157 -10.37 18.22 -7.32
N MET A 158 -10.01 17.72 -8.52
CA MET A 158 -10.34 16.37 -8.97
C MET A 158 -9.79 15.29 -8.04
N ILE A 159 -8.49 15.36 -7.72
CA ILE A 159 -7.80 14.40 -6.86
C ILE A 159 -8.37 14.47 -5.43
N SER A 160 -8.55 15.68 -4.88
CA SER A 160 -9.10 15.85 -3.53
C SER A 160 -10.50 15.27 -3.37
N PHE A 161 -11.42 15.53 -4.32
CA PHE A 161 -12.79 15.02 -4.25
C PHE A 161 -12.84 13.50 -4.50
N CYS A 162 -11.97 12.96 -5.35
CA CYS A 162 -11.84 11.52 -5.57
C CYS A 162 -11.39 10.82 -4.28
N CYS A 163 -10.27 11.26 -3.69
CA CYS A 163 -9.72 10.70 -2.46
C CYS A 163 -10.67 10.86 -1.26
N LEU A 164 -11.34 12.01 -1.10
CA LEU A 164 -12.35 12.19 -0.04
C LEU A 164 -13.55 11.26 -0.22
N GLY A 165 -13.99 11.01 -1.46
CA GLY A 165 -15.03 10.02 -1.75
C GLY A 165 -14.61 8.60 -1.37
N ILE A 166 -13.41 8.20 -1.80
CA ILE A 166 -12.79 6.88 -1.54
C ILE A 166 -12.52 6.64 -0.05
N ILE A 167 -12.22 7.68 0.73
CA ILE A 167 -12.00 7.56 2.19
C ILE A 167 -13.34 7.55 2.96
N MET A 168 -14.29 8.42 2.61
CA MET A 168 -15.55 8.54 3.35
C MET A 168 -16.48 7.34 3.15
N MET A 169 -16.55 6.76 1.95
CA MET A 169 -17.43 5.63 1.67
C MET A 169 -17.16 4.38 2.56
N PRO A 170 -15.93 3.83 2.64
CA PRO A 170 -15.65 2.69 3.52
C PRO A 170 -15.74 3.05 5.00
N LEU A 171 -15.34 4.26 5.41
CA LEU A 171 -15.47 4.72 6.80
C LEU A 171 -16.94 4.73 7.25
N GLY A 172 -17.83 5.29 6.41
CA GLY A 172 -19.28 5.26 6.66
C GLY A 172 -19.85 3.84 6.64
N GLY A 173 -19.34 2.96 5.78
CA GLY A 173 -19.70 1.54 5.73
C GLY A 173 -19.36 0.79 7.02
N VAL A 174 -18.13 0.93 7.53
CA VAL A 174 -17.67 0.34 8.80
C VAL A 174 -18.52 0.83 9.97
N LEU A 175 -18.77 2.15 10.06
CA LEU A 175 -19.63 2.72 11.10
C LEU A 175 -21.08 2.20 11.03
N MET A 176 -21.60 1.94 9.83
CA MET A 176 -22.93 1.36 9.65
C MET A 176 -23.00 -0.11 10.09
N LEU A 177 -21.95 -0.90 9.84
CA LEU A 177 -21.82 -2.28 10.34
C LEU A 177 -21.71 -2.30 11.87
N MET A 178 -20.90 -1.42 12.47
CA MET A 178 -20.74 -1.32 13.92
C MET A 178 -22.04 -0.93 14.65
N ASN A 179 -22.85 -0.03 14.09
CA ASN A 179 -24.16 0.28 14.65
C ASN A 179 -25.12 -0.92 14.57
N ARG A 180 -25.17 -1.62 13.43
CA ARG A 180 -25.99 -2.84 13.29
C ARG A 180 -25.58 -3.95 14.27
N ALA A 181 -24.29 -4.14 14.51
CA ALA A 181 -23.79 -5.12 15.47
C ALA A 181 -24.25 -4.84 16.92
N LYS A 182 -24.45 -3.56 17.29
CA LYS A 182 -25.01 -3.17 18.60
C LYS A 182 -26.53 -3.33 18.69
N GLN A 183 -27.23 -3.48 17.57
CA GLN A 183 -28.70 -3.52 17.50
C GLN A 183 -29.26 -4.90 17.15
N GLN A 184 -28.43 -5.93 16.98
CA GLN A 184 -28.94 -7.31 17.06
C GLN A 184 -29.26 -7.61 18.53
N PRO A 185 -30.54 -7.78 18.92
CA PRO A 185 -30.83 -8.40 20.20
C PRO A 185 -30.22 -9.81 20.15
N VAL A 186 -29.34 -10.12 21.10
CA VAL A 186 -28.97 -11.50 21.35
C VAL A 186 -30.22 -12.17 21.90
N ASN A 187 -31.02 -12.73 21.01
CA ASN A 187 -32.05 -13.68 21.35
C ASN A 187 -31.34 -14.88 21.95
N LEU A 188 -31.12 -14.81 23.27
CA LEU A 188 -30.95 -15.97 24.11
C LEU A 188 -32.14 -16.86 23.84
N ILE A 189 -31.92 -17.91 23.04
CA ILE A 189 -32.81 -19.06 22.96
C ILE A 189 -32.63 -19.81 24.28
N GLN A 190 -33.08 -19.17 25.35
CA GLN A 190 -33.45 -19.85 26.58
C GLN A 190 -34.51 -20.87 26.12
N PRO A 191 -34.25 -22.19 26.27
CA PRO A 191 -35.17 -23.19 25.75
C PRO A 191 -36.52 -22.95 26.43
N GLN A 192 -37.52 -22.59 25.62
CA GLN A 192 -38.89 -22.44 26.10
C GLN A 192 -39.46 -23.84 26.29
N ASP A 193 -39.06 -24.45 27.40
CA ASP A 193 -39.65 -25.66 27.93
C ASP A 193 -41.08 -25.30 28.34
N ASP A 194 -42.08 -25.87 27.65
CA ASP A 194 -43.49 -25.48 27.73
C ASP A 194 -44.15 -26.06 29.01
N MET A 195 -43.50 -25.82 30.15
CA MET A 195 -44.04 -26.08 31.47
C MET A 195 -44.75 -24.83 31.98
N VAL A 196 -46.09 -24.82 31.83
CA VAL A 196 -46.98 -23.91 32.54
C VAL A 196 -46.78 -24.09 34.04
N HIS A 197 -45.93 -23.25 34.63
CA HIS A 197 -45.65 -23.28 36.06
C HIS A 197 -46.84 -22.68 36.81
N ASP A 198 -47.66 -23.55 37.40
CA ASP A 198 -48.66 -23.14 38.38
C ASP A 198 -47.94 -22.44 39.56
N PRO A 199 -48.28 -21.18 39.90
CA PRO A 199 -47.59 -20.44 40.95
C PRO A 199 -47.78 -21.03 42.36
N SER A 200 -48.59 -22.09 42.52
CA SER A 200 -48.74 -22.83 43.77
C SER A 200 -47.73 -23.98 43.97
N THR A 201 -46.96 -24.37 42.94
CA THR A 201 -46.01 -25.51 43.02
C THR A 201 -44.55 -25.09 42.87
N MET A 202 -44.10 -24.07 43.62
CA MET A 202 -42.65 -23.87 43.81
C MET A 202 -42.05 -25.09 44.53
N ASN A 203 -41.17 -25.84 43.86
CA ASN A 203 -40.39 -26.90 44.50
C ASN A 203 -39.67 -26.35 45.73
N THR A 204 -39.85 -27.01 46.88
CA THR A 204 -39.18 -26.60 48.12
C THR A 204 -37.67 -26.80 48.02
N THR A 205 -36.91 -26.04 48.82
CA THR A 205 -35.44 -25.98 48.74
C THR A 205 -34.77 -27.36 48.82
N ASP A 206 -35.37 -28.31 49.52
CA ASP A 206 -34.88 -29.69 49.65
C ASP A 206 -34.91 -30.48 48.34
N GLU A 207 -35.82 -30.17 47.42
CA GLU A 207 -35.87 -30.78 46.09
C GLU A 207 -34.81 -30.17 45.16
N LEU A 208 -34.58 -28.86 45.27
CA LEU A 208 -33.46 -28.20 44.59
C LEU A 208 -32.10 -28.79 45.03
N TYR A 209 -31.93 -29.03 46.33
CA TYR A 209 -30.73 -29.70 46.88
C TYR A 209 -30.58 -31.15 46.40
N LYS A 210 -31.69 -31.89 46.21
CA LYS A 210 -31.66 -33.24 45.62
C LYS A 210 -31.25 -33.20 44.16
N LEU A 211 -31.82 -32.29 43.36
CA LEU A 211 -31.50 -32.16 41.94
C LEU A 211 -30.01 -31.82 41.75
N ILE A 212 -29.49 -30.86 42.53
CA ILE A 212 -28.07 -30.49 42.52
C ILE A 212 -27.20 -31.71 42.88
N ARG A 213 -27.50 -32.44 43.97
CA ARG A 213 -26.76 -33.66 44.30
C ARG A 213 -26.81 -34.71 43.21
N GLN A 214 -27.97 -34.95 42.60
CA GLN A 214 -28.11 -35.93 41.52
C GLN A 214 -27.26 -35.55 40.30
N THR A 215 -27.18 -34.26 39.95
CA THR A 215 -26.26 -33.78 38.88
C THR A 215 -24.77 -33.89 39.25
N VAL A 216 -24.42 -33.74 40.54
CA VAL A 216 -23.04 -33.93 41.03
C VAL A 216 -22.65 -35.40 41.05
N GLU A 217 -23.53 -36.29 41.54
CA GLU A 217 -23.32 -37.74 41.50
C GLU A 217 -23.21 -38.26 40.05
N GLU A 218 -23.98 -37.70 39.10
CA GLU A 218 -23.83 -38.03 37.68
C GLU A 218 -22.51 -37.50 37.09
N ALA A 219 -22.01 -36.34 37.54
CA ALA A 219 -20.70 -35.82 37.14
C ALA A 219 -19.55 -36.68 37.69
N GLU A 220 -19.55 -36.99 39.00
CA GLU A 220 -18.58 -37.88 39.64
C GLU A 220 -18.60 -39.31 39.03
N SER A 221 -19.75 -39.76 38.53
CA SER A 221 -19.86 -41.05 37.81
C SER A 221 -19.10 -41.05 36.47
N LYS A 222 -19.03 -39.90 35.79
CA LYS A 222 -18.32 -39.74 34.50
C LYS A 222 -16.83 -39.46 34.69
N GLU A 223 -16.43 -38.88 35.83
CA GLU A 223 -15.02 -38.59 36.15
C GLU A 223 -14.16 -39.86 36.34
N LYS A 224 -14.77 -41.05 36.48
CA LYS A 224 -14.07 -42.34 36.54
C LYS A 224 -13.70 -42.94 35.18
N GLN A 225 -13.96 -42.26 34.06
CA GLN A 225 -13.41 -42.67 32.77
C GLN A 225 -11.95 -42.23 32.65
N ASN A 226 -11.04 -43.21 32.54
CA ASN A 226 -9.59 -43.01 32.63
C ASN A 226 -9.03 -42.31 31.38
N ILE A 227 -8.95 -40.97 31.42
CA ILE A 227 -8.38 -40.12 30.37
C ILE A 227 -6.87 -39.96 30.65
N PRO A 228 -5.97 -40.43 29.76
CA PRO A 228 -4.53 -40.27 29.95
C PRO A 228 -4.08 -38.82 29.71
N PRO A 229 -3.01 -38.34 30.38
CA PRO A 229 -2.55 -36.96 30.25
C PRO A 229 -1.99 -36.68 28.84
N PRO A 230 -2.27 -35.49 28.25
CA PRO A 230 -2.15 -35.24 26.80
C PRO A 230 -0.72 -35.18 26.23
N PHE A 231 0.31 -35.44 27.05
CA PHE A 231 1.73 -35.40 26.64
C PHE A 231 2.53 -36.65 27.06
N ALA A 232 1.87 -37.74 27.45
CA ALA A 232 2.53 -39.02 27.78
C ALA A 232 3.00 -39.79 26.52
N GLY A 233 3.79 -39.14 25.67
CA GLY A 233 4.05 -39.58 24.28
C GLY A 233 5.47 -39.40 23.74
N GLN A 234 6.46 -39.03 24.55
CA GLN A 234 7.87 -39.03 24.13
C GLN A 234 8.83 -39.11 25.33
N GLY A 235 9.55 -40.22 25.51
CA GLY A 235 10.56 -40.34 26.57
C GLY A 235 11.10 -41.75 26.85
N GLN A 236 12.08 -42.20 26.05
CA GLN A 236 13.07 -43.25 26.36
C GLN A 236 12.49 -44.69 26.52
N THR A 237 13.28 -45.78 26.49
CA THR A 237 14.73 -45.99 26.21
C THR A 237 14.91 -46.53 24.76
N ASP A 238 15.88 -47.33 24.28
CA ASP A 238 17.05 -48.05 24.83
C ASP A 238 18.14 -48.31 23.76
N VAL A 239 19.22 -49.02 24.12
CA VAL A 239 20.46 -49.20 23.35
C VAL A 239 20.61 -50.59 22.71
N ILE A 240 20.95 -50.66 21.41
CA ILE A 240 21.91 -51.64 20.84
C ILE A 240 22.79 -50.94 19.78
N ASN A 241 24.10 -51.22 19.80
CA ASN A 241 25.10 -50.60 18.90
C ASN A 241 25.16 -51.25 17.50
N THR A 242 25.50 -50.45 16.49
CA THR A 242 26.44 -50.81 15.40
C THR A 242 27.04 -49.52 14.81
N MET A 243 28.33 -49.52 14.49
CA MET A 243 29.08 -48.34 14.02
C MET A 243 28.96 -48.09 12.51
N VAL A 244 28.92 -46.82 12.12
CA VAL A 244 29.68 -46.27 10.97
C VAL A 244 30.20 -44.89 11.41
N GLU A 245 31.43 -44.55 11.03
CA GLU A 245 32.10 -43.29 11.44
C GLU A 245 31.70 -42.08 10.57
N PRO A 246 31.82 -40.85 11.09
CA PRO A 246 31.61 -39.62 10.32
C PRO A 246 32.84 -39.26 9.46
N ILE A 247 32.61 -38.58 8.34
CA ILE A 247 33.66 -37.89 7.59
C ILE A 247 33.51 -36.38 7.84
N THR A 248 34.56 -35.76 8.36
CA THR A 248 34.65 -34.34 8.69
C THR A 248 35.68 -33.65 7.80
N SER A 249 35.34 -32.48 7.28
CA SER A 249 36.27 -31.40 6.88
C SER A 249 35.41 -30.12 6.67
N GLU A 250 35.38 -29.19 7.63
CA GLU A 250 36.35 -28.08 7.82
C GLU A 250 36.11 -26.94 6.80
N GLN A 251 35.63 -25.76 7.24
CA GLN A 251 36.39 -24.57 7.71
C GLN A 251 37.01 -23.77 6.54
N GLU A 252 37.20 -22.44 6.57
CA GLU A 252 37.35 -21.45 7.66
C GLU A 252 36.30 -20.29 7.54
N SER A 253 35.93 -19.46 8.54
CA SER A 253 36.70 -18.63 9.51
C SER A 253 37.43 -17.45 8.84
N PHE A 254 37.50 -16.20 9.34
CA PHE A 254 37.51 -15.66 10.71
C PHE A 254 37.03 -14.16 10.70
N ASN A 255 36.27 -13.62 11.66
CA ASN A 255 36.76 -12.96 12.90
C ASN A 255 35.59 -12.43 13.77
N GLN A 256 35.78 -12.32 15.10
CA GLN A 256 35.03 -11.41 16.01
C GLN A 256 35.84 -10.09 16.17
N GLU A 257 35.39 -8.98 16.77
CA GLU A 257 34.93 -8.72 18.16
C GLU A 257 34.52 -7.21 18.17
N LYS A 258 33.47 -6.69 18.84
CA LYS A 258 33.36 -6.50 20.31
C LYS A 258 31.96 -6.09 20.80
N THR A 259 31.73 -6.43 22.06
CA THR A 259 30.60 -6.17 22.96
C THR A 259 30.06 -4.73 23.03
N SER A 260 28.73 -4.58 23.09
CA SER A 260 28.04 -3.48 23.80
C SER A 260 26.63 -3.90 24.24
N GLU A 261 26.52 -4.97 25.02
CA GLU A 261 25.23 -5.49 25.51
C GLU A 261 24.72 -4.69 26.72
N ASN A 262 23.99 -3.59 26.47
CA ASN A 262 23.15 -2.92 27.48
C ASN A 262 22.25 -1.81 26.89
N SER A 263 21.01 -2.15 26.52
CA SER A 263 19.78 -1.31 26.65
C SER A 263 18.57 -2.06 26.05
N LEU A 264 17.36 -1.54 26.24
CA LEU A 264 16.10 -1.98 25.63
C LEU A 264 15.62 -3.41 25.95
N LYS A 265 15.57 -3.77 27.24
CA LYS A 265 14.35 -4.42 27.75
C LYS A 265 13.51 -3.37 28.48
N PRO A 266 12.26 -3.06 28.05
CA PRO A 266 11.39 -2.17 28.81
C PRO A 266 11.00 -2.84 30.14
N PRO A 267 10.96 -2.11 31.27
CA PRO A 267 10.56 -2.68 32.55
C PRO A 267 9.07 -3.04 32.56
N ASP A 268 8.76 -4.24 33.07
CA ASP A 268 7.48 -4.93 32.89
C ASP A 268 6.26 -4.26 33.61
N ASP A 269 6.47 -3.11 34.28
CA ASP A 269 5.47 -2.30 35.00
C ASP A 269 5.03 -1.01 34.26
N ALA A 270 5.59 -0.71 33.09
CA ALA A 270 5.36 0.57 32.38
C ALA A 270 3.88 0.88 32.08
N TRP A 271 3.05 -0.16 31.93
CA TRP A 271 1.61 -0.07 31.62
C TRP A 271 0.74 0.38 32.81
N LYS A 272 1.22 0.32 34.05
CA LYS A 272 0.42 0.60 35.27
C LYS A 272 0.19 2.09 35.56
N LYS A 273 0.54 3.00 34.65
CA LYS A 273 0.55 4.46 34.88
C LYS A 273 -0.58 5.24 34.18
N TRP A 274 -1.55 4.57 33.56
CA TRP A 274 -2.63 5.24 32.80
C TRP A 274 -3.97 5.36 33.56
N ASP A 275 -4.20 4.56 34.61
CA ASP A 275 -5.43 4.60 35.43
C ASP A 275 -5.21 5.38 36.75
N GLY A 276 -5.06 6.71 36.69
CA GLY A 276 -4.98 7.51 37.91
C GLY A 276 -4.81 9.02 37.79
N GLY A 277 -5.92 9.76 37.92
CA GLY A 277 -5.96 11.17 38.34
C GLY A 277 -6.08 12.19 37.21
#